data_AF-A0A549SZ90-F1
#
_entry.id   AF-A0A549SZ90-F1
#
_cell.length_a   1.000
_cell.length_b   1.000
_cell.length_c   1.000
_cell.angle_alpha   90.00
_cell.angle_beta   90.00
_cell.angle_gamma   90.00
#
_symmetry.space_group_name_H-M   'P 1'
#
loop_
_entity.id
_entity.type
_entity.pdbx_description
1 polymer ?
#
loop_
_entity_poly.entity_id
_entity_poly.type
_entity_poly.pdbx_seq_one_letter_code
_entity_poly.pdbx_strand_id
1 'polypeptide(L)'
;MEIGPLSRYRAQLALGARITIAAMATLGIGHLLGTPMILWAVLTAVILTQMSVGRSVKATIDYSFGTLGGAIYAGLVSNYVPGAHELALLLLLGLAIA
;
A
#
# COMPACT_ATOMS: atom_id res chain seq x y z
N MET A 1 -9.73 35.71 -18.16
CA MET A 1 -9.22 35.33 -16.83
C MET A 1 -8.13 34.29 -17.07
N GLU A 2 -6.88 34.73 -17.16
CA GLU A 2 -5.75 33.84 -17.47
C GLU A 2 -5.52 32.89 -16.30
N ILE A 3 -5.83 31.62 -16.51
CA ILE A 3 -5.49 30.54 -15.60
C ILE A 3 -3.97 30.40 -15.59
N GLY A 4 -3.31 30.99 -14.59
CA GLY A 4 -1.86 30.98 -14.47
C GLY A 4 -1.25 29.56 -14.52
N PRO A 5 0.03 29.44 -14.89
CA PRO A 5 0.69 28.15 -15.22
C PRO A 5 0.62 27.12 -14.09
N LEU A 6 0.49 27.56 -12.84
CA LEU A 6 0.33 26.70 -11.66
C LEU A 6 -0.97 25.89 -11.67
N SER A 7 -2.04 26.38 -12.29
CA SER A 7 -3.33 25.67 -12.37
C SER A 7 -3.20 24.32 -13.08
N ARG A 8 -2.32 24.25 -14.09
CA ARG A 8 -2.02 23.04 -14.88
C ARG A 8 -1.33 21.96 -14.07
N TYR A 9 -0.58 22.33 -13.02
CA TYR A 9 0.17 21.40 -12.17
C TYR A 9 -0.48 21.13 -10.81
N ARG A 10 -1.65 21.71 -10.53
CA ARG A 10 -2.34 21.54 -9.23
C ARG A 10 -2.50 20.07 -8.83
N ALA A 11 -2.89 19.21 -9.77
CA ALA A 11 -3.06 17.79 -9.50
C ALA A 11 -1.72 17.09 -9.14
N GLN A 12 -0.63 17.44 -9.84
CA GLN A 12 0.70 16.89 -9.55
C GLN A 12 1.24 17.38 -8.21
N LEU A 13 1.04 18.67 -7.88
CA LEU A 13 1.45 19.23 -6.59
C LEU A 13 0.65 18.61 -5.44
N ALA A 14 -0.67 18.43 -5.61
CA ALA A 14 -1.51 17.77 -4.61
C ALA A 14 -1.09 16.31 -4.40
N LEU A 15 -0.76 15.60 -5.49
CA LEU A 15 -0.24 14.24 -5.40
C LEU A 15 1.11 14.19 -4.69
N GLY A 16 2.06 15.04 -5.09
CA GLY A 16 3.37 15.15 -4.45
C GLY A 16 3.25 15.39 -2.95
N ALA A 17 2.41 16.34 -2.53
CA ALA A 17 2.14 16.60 -1.12
C ALA A 17 1.57 15.36 -0.40
N ARG A 18 0.60 14.65 -1.00
CA ARG A 18 0.02 13.42 -0.41
C ARG A 18 1.08 12.33 -0.24
N ILE A 19 1.97 12.14 -1.22
CA ILE A 19 3.09 11.19 -1.13
C ILE A 19 4.00 11.55 0.03
N THR A 20 4.44 12.81 0.08
CA THR A 20 5.39 13.27 1.10
C THR A 20 4.78 13.11 2.50
N ILE A 21 3.52 13.50 2.69
CA ILE A 21 2.82 13.32 3.96
C ILE A 21 2.72 11.84 4.32
N ALA A 22 2.31 10.97 3.40
CA ALA A 22 2.20 9.54 3.65
C ALA A 22 3.56 8.91 4.01
N ALA A 23 4.61 9.20 3.24
CA ALA A 23 5.94 8.68 3.47
C ALA A 23 6.51 9.13 4.83
N MET A 24 6.39 10.42 5.16
CA MET A 24 6.84 10.97 6.45
C MET A 24 6.05 10.39 7.62
N ALA A 25 4.73 10.26 7.48
CA ALA A 25 3.89 9.65 8.51
C ALA A 25 4.26 8.18 8.74
N THR A 26 4.41 7.39 7.68
CA THR A 26 4.80 5.98 7.79
C THR A 26 6.21 5.82 8.36
N LEU A 27 7.15 6.68 7.98
CA LEU A 27 8.50 6.68 8.53
C LEU A 27 8.49 6.99 10.04
N GLY A 28 7.78 8.05 10.45
CA GLY A 28 7.65 8.45 11.85
C GLY A 28 6.98 7.36 12.70
N ILE A 29 5.86 6.81 12.23
CA ILE A 29 5.16 5.72 12.91
C ILE A 29 6.04 4.47 12.97
N GLY A 30 6.73 4.12 11.89
CA GLY A 30 7.63 2.96 11.84
C GLY A 30 8.79 3.06 12.82
N HIS A 31 9.37 4.25 12.98
CA HIS A 31 10.38 4.50 14.01
C HIS A 31 9.83 4.38 15.43
N LEU A 32 8.63 4.90 15.69
CA LEU A 32 7.99 4.82 17.00
C LEU A 32 7.62 3.38 17.39
N LEU A 33 7.20 2.56 16.42
CA LEU A 33 6.81 1.17 16.63
C LEU A 33 8.00 0.18 16.56
N GLY A 34 9.20 0.66 16.22
CA GLY A 34 10.37 -0.21 16.02
C GLY A 34 10.17 -1.23 14.89
N THR A 35 9.37 -0.88 13.87
CA THR A 35 8.93 -1.82 12.84
C THR A 35 10.13 -2.40 12.09
N PRO A 36 10.29 -3.73 11.99
CA PRO A 36 11.29 -4.30 11.10
C PRO A 36 10.95 -3.94 9.65
N MET A 37 11.95 -3.57 8.85
CA MET A 37 11.78 -3.22 7.43
C MET A 37 10.96 -1.92 7.17
N ILE A 38 11.20 -0.87 7.95
CA ILE A 38 10.51 0.44 7.85
C ILE A 38 10.42 0.98 6.41
N LEU A 39 11.52 0.89 5.64
CA LEU A 39 11.56 1.39 4.26
C LEU A 39 10.55 0.69 3.35
N TRP A 40 10.26 -0.59 3.60
CA TRP A 40 9.29 -1.36 2.81
C TRP A 40 7.87 -0.90 3.11
N ALA A 41 7.54 -0.62 4.38
CA ALA A 41 6.27 -0.01 4.76
C ALA A 41 6.10 1.39 4.11
N VAL A 42 7.16 2.20 4.09
CA VAL A 42 7.16 3.52 3.41
C VAL A 42 6.87 3.36 1.93
N LEU A 43 7.52 2.41 1.24
CA LEU A 43 7.26 2.14 -0.18
C LEU A 43 5.81 1.72 -0.44
N THR A 44 5.24 0.83 0.39
CA THR A 44 3.82 0.45 0.28
C THR A 44 2.91 1.67 0.43
N ALA A 45 3.15 2.53 1.41
CA ALA A 45 2.35 3.74 1.62
C ALA A 45 2.42 4.69 0.41
N VAL A 46 3.61 4.85 -0.19
CA VAL A 46 3.80 5.64 -1.41
C VAL A 46 3.00 5.05 -2.57
N ILE A 47 3.12 3.75 -2.83
CA ILE A 47 2.44 3.05 -3.92
C ILE A 47 0.92 3.14 -3.76
N LEU A 48 0.39 2.87 -2.56
CA LEU A 48 -1.04 2.99 -2.27
C LEU A 48 -1.55 4.43 -2.49
N THR A 49 -0.73 5.42 -2.13
CA THR A 49 -1.06 6.84 -2.37
C THR A 49 -1.07 7.16 -3.87
N GLN A 50 -0.16 6.60 -4.67
CA GLN A 50 -0.15 6.74 -6.13
C GLN A 50 -1.37 6.09 -6.79
N MET A 51 -1.74 4.89 -6.36
CA MET A 51 -2.89 4.18 -6.92
C MET A 51 -4.24 4.79 -6.52
N SER A 52 -4.27 5.57 -5.44
CA SER A 52 -5.49 6.22 -4.94
C SER A 52 -5.76 7.60 -5.58
N VAL A 53 -4.98 8.05 -6.56
CA VAL A 53 -5.19 9.33 -7.23
C VAL A 53 -6.53 9.31 -7.98
N GLY A 54 -7.41 10.24 -7.65
CA GLY A 54 -8.78 10.29 -8.20
C GLY A 54 -9.76 9.30 -7.56
N ARG A 55 -9.34 8.50 -6.58
CA ARG A 55 -10.22 7.63 -5.78
C ARG A 55 -10.49 8.21 -4.38
N SER A 56 -11.55 7.74 -3.74
CA SER A 56 -11.96 8.20 -2.41
C SER A 56 -11.05 7.66 -1.31
N VAL A 57 -11.05 8.32 -0.15
CA VAL A 57 -10.37 7.82 1.07
C VAL A 57 -10.90 6.44 1.46
N LYS A 58 -12.20 6.20 1.26
CA LYS A 58 -12.81 4.88 1.49
C LYS A 58 -12.11 3.79 0.68
N ALA A 59 -11.83 4.03 -0.60
CA ALA A 59 -11.12 3.06 -1.43
C ALA A 59 -9.72 2.73 -0.87
N THR A 60 -8.98 3.74 -0.41
CA THR A 60 -7.67 3.52 0.23
C THR A 60 -7.78 2.70 1.52
N ILE A 61 -8.82 2.95 2.33
CA ILE A 61 -9.10 2.19 3.55
C ILE A 61 -9.45 0.74 3.21
N ASP A 62 -10.34 0.53 2.25
CA ASP A 62 -10.76 -0.81 1.79
C ASP A 62 -9.54 -1.61 1.31
N TYR A 63 -8.64 -1.00 0.52
CA TYR A 63 -7.37 -1.63 0.12
C TYR A 63 -6.47 -1.96 1.31
N SER A 64 -6.33 -1.03 2.26
CA SER A 64 -5.44 -1.21 3.41
C SER A 64 -5.91 -2.36 4.30
N PHE A 65 -7.22 -2.47 4.57
CA PHE A 65 -7.79 -3.60 5.29
C PHE A 65 -7.69 -4.91 4.52
N GLY A 66 -7.90 -4.89 3.20
CA GLY A 66 -7.70 -6.07 2.36
C GLY A 66 -6.26 -6.60 2.41
N THR A 67 -5.28 -5.71 2.31
CA THR A 67 -3.85 -6.08 2.37
C THR A 67 -3.45 -6.59 3.76
N LEU A 68 -3.82 -5.87 4.83
CA LEU A 68 -3.49 -6.29 6.19
C LEU A 68 -4.17 -7.62 6.55
N GLY A 69 -5.45 -7.76 6.23
CA GLY A 69 -6.21 -9.00 6.44
C GLY A 69 -5.62 -10.17 5.67
N GLY A 70 -5.26 -9.96 4.39
CA GLY A 70 -4.60 -10.98 3.57
C GLY A 70 -3.25 -11.40 4.13
N ALA A 71 -2.44 -10.46 4.62
CA ALA A 71 -1.14 -10.77 5.23
C ALA A 71 -1.28 -11.57 6.53
N ILE A 72 -2.23 -11.20 7.39
CA ILE A 72 -2.54 -11.94 8.63
C ILE A 72 -3.00 -13.35 8.29
N TYR A 73 -3.96 -13.49 7.35
CA TYR A 73 -4.46 -14.78 6.90
C TYR A 73 -3.35 -15.67 6.34
N ALA A 74 -2.51 -15.13 5.45
CA ALA A 74 -1.38 -15.86 4.87
C ALA A 74 -0.38 -16.30 5.94
N GLY A 75 -0.07 -15.44 6.91
CA GLY A 75 0.80 -15.77 8.03
C GLY A 75 0.25 -16.91 8.90
N LEU A 76 -1.05 -16.91 9.19
CA LEU A 76 -1.71 -18.00 9.90
C LEU A 76 -1.67 -19.31 9.11
N VAL A 77 -2.04 -19.29 7.83
CA VAL A 77 -2.01 -20.48 6.96
C VAL A 77 -0.61 -21.05 6.88
N SER A 78 0.41 -20.22 6.70
CA SER A 78 1.81 -20.65 6.61
C SER A 78 2.31 -21.31 7.91
N ASN A 79 1.78 -20.90 9.07
CA ASN A 79 2.15 -21.50 10.35
C ASN A 79 1.50 -22.88 10.57
N TYR A 80 0.27 -23.07 10.09
CA TYR A 80 -0.50 -24.31 10.28
C TYR A 80 -0.40 -25.32 9.14
N VAL A 81 0.18 -24.95 8.00
CA VAL A 81 0.39 -25.85 6.85
C VAL A 81 1.89 -25.95 6.51
N PRO A 82 2.67 -26.74 7.28
CA PRO A 82 4.09 -26.96 6.97
C PRO A 82 4.23 -27.80 5.69
N GLY A 83 5.15 -27.40 4.80
CA GLY A 83 5.51 -28.21 3.62
C GLY A 83 4.61 -28.02 2.40
N ALA A 84 3.81 -26.95 2.33
CA ALA A 84 3.16 -26.56 1.09
C ALA A 84 4.23 -26.34 0.00
N HIS A 85 4.21 -27.18 -1.04
CA HIS A 85 5.14 -27.08 -2.15
C HIS A 85 4.95 -25.72 -2.85
N GLU A 86 6.04 -24.97 -3.07
CA GLU A 86 6.01 -23.60 -3.61
C GLU A 86 5.21 -23.50 -4.91
N LEU A 87 5.33 -24.51 -5.77
CA LEU A 87 4.57 -24.64 -7.02
C LEU A 87 3.06 -24.76 -6.79
N ALA A 88 2.62 -25.47 -5.74
CA ALA A 88 1.20 -25.58 -5.40
C ALA A 88 0.64 -24.24 -4.89
N LEU A 89 1.42 -23.46 -4.14
CA LEU A 89 1.03 -22.12 -3.70
C LEU A 89 0.93 -21.15 -4.88
N LEU A 90 1.87 -21.21 -5.83
CA LEU A 90 1.82 -20.40 -7.05
C LEU A 90 0.62 -20.74 -7.93
N LEU A 91 0.29 -22.02 -8.07
CA LEU A 91 -0.89 -22.47 -8.80
C LEU A 91 -2.19 -22.04 -8.11
N LEU A 92 -2.26 -22.18 -6.79
CA LEU A 92 -3.41 -21.73 -6.00
C LEU A 92 -3.61 -20.21 -6.11
N LEU A 93 -2.52 -19.44 -6.05
CA LEU A 93 -2.54 -18.00 -6.27
C LEU A 93 -3.06 -17.65 -7.67
N GLY A 94 -2.57 -18.35 -8.69
CA GLY A 94 -3.05 -18.19 -10.07
C GLY A 94 -4.53 -18.46 -10.20
N LEU A 95 -5.03 -19.56 -9.61
CA LEU A 95 -6.45 -19.90 -9.59
C LEU A 95 -7.30 -18.86 -8.85
N ALA A 96 -6.79 -18.31 -7.74
CA ALA A 96 -7.54 -17.35 -6.94
C ALA A 96 -7.70 -15.97 -7.61
N ILE A 97 -6.81 -15.61 -8.54
CA ILE A 97 -6.82 -14.32 -9.24
C ILE A 97 -7.48 -14.41 -10.63
N ALA A 98 -7.49 -15.59 -11.26
CA ALA A 98 -8.11 -15.84 -12.56
C ALA A 98 -9.64 -15.72 -12.53
#